data_AF-A0A812Y2D4-F1
#
_entry.id   AF-A0A812Y2D4-F1
#
_cell.length_a   1.000
_cell.length_b   1.000
_cell.length_c   1.000
_cell.angle_alpha   90.00
_cell.angle_beta   90.00
_cell.angle_gamma   90.00
#
_symmetry.space_group_name_H-M   'P 1'
#
loop_
_entity.id
_entity.type
_entity.pdbx_description
1 polymer ?
#
loop_
_entity_poly.entity_id
_entity_poly.type
_entity_poly.pdbx_seq_one_letter_code
_entity_poly.pdbx_strand_id
1 'polypeptide(L)'
;MPGWSRDGQTMTAYEKQTMQHLERSNRELKEELEKEDDADFREAIEDNIKVLKTKGDRLLKIEEKIRELSPPLEIPPGQVPLAQEGGYAIPAGQLPAQGQDNGAIPAGLDL
;
A
#
# COMPACT_ATOMS: atom_id res chain seq x y z
N MET A 1 15.29 7.29 23.94
CA MET A 1 15.93 7.51 22.63
C MET A 1 14.85 7.31 21.57
N PRO A 2 14.29 8.36 20.95
CA PRO A 2 13.26 8.20 19.93
C PRO A 2 13.88 7.52 18.72
N GLY A 3 13.31 6.37 18.34
CA GLY A 3 13.73 5.60 17.18
C GLY A 3 13.54 6.42 15.91
N TRP A 4 14.61 6.54 15.14
CA TRP A 4 14.53 7.03 13.77
C TRP A 4 13.77 5.96 13.01
N SER A 5 12.50 6.25 12.72
CA SER A 5 11.68 5.34 11.96
C SER A 5 12.29 5.08 10.60
N ARG A 6 11.94 3.90 10.11
CA ARG A 6 12.27 3.28 8.83
C ARG A 6 11.64 4.09 7.66
N ASP A 7 11.88 5.40 7.61
CA ASP A 7 11.08 6.38 6.85
C ASP A 7 11.43 6.44 5.36
N GLY A 8 12.61 5.94 4.96
CA GLY A 8 13.00 5.86 3.55
C GLY A 8 12.20 4.81 2.75
N GLN A 9 11.77 3.73 3.41
CA GLN A 9 11.04 2.63 2.76
C GLN A 9 9.57 2.98 2.51
N THR A 10 8.94 3.73 3.42
CA THR A 10 7.55 4.17 3.27
C THR A 10 7.41 5.30 2.25
N MET A 11 8.38 6.22 2.20
CA MET A 11 8.40 7.31 1.22
C MET A 11 8.61 6.84 -0.21
N THR A 12 9.49 5.85 -0.45
CA THR A 12 9.70 5.28 -1.78
C THR A 12 8.49 4.48 -2.27
N ALA A 13 7.79 3.78 -1.37
CA ALA A 13 6.56 3.07 -1.69
C ALA A 13 5.41 4.03 -2.04
N TYR A 14 5.25 5.12 -1.28
CA TYR A 14 4.27 6.17 -1.57
C TYR A 14 4.53 6.81 -2.94
N GLU A 15 5.78 7.20 -3.22
CA GLU A 15 6.13 7.82 -4.50
C GLU A 15 5.86 6.88 -5.69
N LYS A 16 6.15 5.57 -5.54
CA LYS A 16 5.81 4.55 -6.55
C LYS A 16 4.30 4.45 -6.78
N GLN A 17 3.49 4.49 -5.71
CA GLN A 17 2.03 4.47 -5.84
C GLN A 17 1.52 5.74 -6.55
N THR A 18 2.05 6.91 -6.23
CA THR A 18 1.69 8.16 -6.90
C THR A 18 2.05 8.12 -8.39
N MET A 19 3.22 7.59 -8.73
CA MET A 19 3.61 7.40 -10.14
C MET A 19 2.66 6.45 -10.88
N GLN A 20 2.28 5.32 -10.27
CA GLN A 20 1.31 4.39 -10.87
C GLN A 20 -0.06 5.05 -11.12
N HIS A 21 -0.49 5.95 -10.22
CA HIS A 21 -1.72 6.72 -10.43
C HIS A 21 -1.58 7.70 -11.60
N LEU A 22 -0.46 8.40 -11.71
CA LEU A 22 -0.18 9.29 -12.85
C LEU A 22 -0.11 8.52 -14.18
N GLU A 23 0.52 7.35 -14.20
CA GLU A 23 0.57 6.48 -15.39
C GLU A 23 -0.82 6.01 -15.81
N ARG A 24 -1.68 5.67 -14.85
CA ARG A 24 -3.08 5.32 -15.13
C ARG A 24 -3.84 6.52 -15.69
N SER A 25 -3.71 7.68 -15.07
CA SER A 25 -4.35 8.92 -15.53
C SER A 25 -3.90 9.30 -16.95
N ASN A 26 -2.61 9.16 -17.26
CA ASN A 26 -2.12 9.39 -18.63
C ASN A 26 -2.72 8.44 -19.66
N ARG A 27 -3.01 7.19 -19.27
CA ARG A 27 -3.68 6.23 -20.15
C ARG A 27 -5.12 6.66 -20.41
N GLU A 28 -5.85 7.05 -19.37
CA GLU A 28 -7.23 7.53 -19.47
C GLU A 28 -7.31 8.81 -20.33
N LEU A 29 -6.40 9.77 -20.11
CA LEU A 29 -6.30 10.99 -20.92
C LEU A 29 -5.99 10.68 -22.38
N LYS A 30 -5.14 9.68 -22.65
CA LYS A 30 -4.83 9.27 -24.02
C LYS A 30 -6.02 8.61 -24.70
N GLU A 31 -6.77 7.77 -23.99
CA GLU A 31 -8.01 7.18 -24.49
C GLU A 31 -9.07 8.24 -24.81
N GLU A 32 -9.15 9.31 -24.01
CA GLU A 32 -10.05 10.43 -24.29
C GLU A 32 -9.56 11.28 -25.47
N LEU A 33 -8.25 11.52 -25.56
CA LEU A 33 -7.63 12.21 -26.68
C LEU A 33 -7.84 11.50 -28.03
N GLU A 34 -7.90 10.16 -28.01
CA GLU A 34 -8.23 9.35 -29.19
C GLU A 34 -9.68 9.53 -29.66
N LYS A 35 -10.60 9.91 -28.76
CA LYS A 35 -12.01 10.19 -29.10
C LYS A 35 -12.20 11.64 -29.54
N GLU A 36 -11.57 12.57 -28.83
CA GLU A 36 -11.67 14.00 -29.06
C GLU A 36 -10.27 14.62 -28.96
N ASP A 37 -9.82 15.23 -30.06
CA ASP A 37 -8.48 15.83 -30.11
C ASP A 37 -8.45 17.15 -29.33
N ASP A 38 -8.18 17.01 -28.03
CA ASP A 38 -8.14 18.09 -27.06
C ASP A 38 -6.70 18.54 -26.76
N ALA A 39 -6.44 19.85 -26.86
CA ALA A 39 -5.13 20.42 -26.61
C ALA A 39 -4.71 20.36 -25.14
N ASP A 40 -5.65 20.52 -24.22
CA ASP A 40 -5.42 20.50 -22.77
C ASP A 40 -5.05 19.08 -22.32
N PHE A 41 -5.66 18.05 -22.91
CA PHE A 41 -5.25 16.65 -22.63
C PHE A 41 -3.85 16.34 -23.11
N ARG A 42 -3.43 16.85 -24.29
CA ARG A 42 -2.04 16.70 -24.75
C ARG A 42 -1.06 17.35 -23.79
N GLU A 43 -1.33 18.59 -23.38
CA GLU A 43 -0.48 19.33 -22.45
C GLU A 43 -0.39 18.61 -21.10
N ALA A 44 -1.53 18.14 -20.55
CA ALA A 44 -1.57 17.41 -19.29
C ALA A 44 -0.76 16.10 -19.35
N ILE A 45 -0.85 15.34 -20.45
CA ILE A 45 -0.05 14.13 -20.65
C ILE A 45 1.45 14.47 -20.69
N GLU A 46 1.84 15.50 -21.45
CA GLU A 46 3.23 15.92 -21.55
C GLU A 46 3.81 16.34 -20.20
N ASP A 47 3.05 17.09 -19.41
CA ASP A 47 3.47 17.53 -18.08
C ASP A 47 3.58 16.38 -17.09
N ASN A 48 2.61 15.46 -17.10
CA ASN A 48 2.69 14.24 -16.29
C ASN A 48 3.90 13.38 -16.66
N ILE A 49 4.27 13.30 -17.96
CA ILE A 49 5.48 12.59 -18.41
C ILE A 49 6.75 13.24 -17.82
N LYS A 50 6.85 14.57 -17.82
CA LYS A 50 7.99 15.29 -17.23
C LYS A 50 8.11 15.01 -15.72
N VAL A 51 6.98 14.98 -15.02
CA VAL A 51 6.92 14.65 -13.59
C VAL A 51 7.36 13.20 -13.35
N LEU A 52 6.83 12.23 -14.10
CA LEU A 52 7.19 10.81 -14.00
C LEU A 52 8.69 10.59 -14.21
N LYS A 53 9.29 11.24 -15.23
CA LYS A 53 10.73 11.16 -15.49
C LYS A 53 11.54 11.65 -14.30
N THR A 54 11.21 12.83 -13.79
CA THR A 54 11.93 13.45 -12.67
C THR A 54 11.84 12.60 -11.40
N LYS A 55 10.65 12.07 -11.11
CA LYS A 55 10.41 11.21 -9.94
C LYS A 55 11.12 9.86 -10.09
N GLY A 56 11.08 9.25 -11.28
CA GLY A 56 11.79 8.01 -11.60
C GLY A 56 13.30 8.14 -11.42
N ASP A 57 13.91 9.19 -11.99
CA ASP A 57 15.35 9.46 -11.84
C ASP A 57 15.75 9.64 -10.37
N ARG A 58 14.90 10.29 -9.57
CA ARG A 58 15.12 10.46 -8.14
C ARG A 58 15.03 9.13 -7.38
N LEU A 59 14.04 8.29 -7.69
CA LEU A 59 13.90 6.97 -7.06
C LEU A 59 15.10 6.07 -7.37
N LEU A 60 15.59 6.07 -8.61
CA LEU A 60 16.79 5.30 -8.98
C LEU A 60 18.00 5.71 -8.14
N LYS A 61 18.23 7.02 -7.97
CA LYS A 61 19.32 7.54 -7.12
C LYS A 61 19.15 7.14 -5.65
N ILE A 62 17.92 7.13 -5.14
CA ILE A 62 17.64 6.72 -3.77
C ILE A 62 17.91 5.21 -3.61
N GLU A 63 17.46 4.38 -4.55
CA GLU A 63 17.69 2.94 -4.54
C GLU A 63 19.17 2.58 -4.64
N GLU A 64 19.93 3.29 -5.48
CA GLU A 64 21.38 3.18 -5.57
C GLU A 64 22.04 3.53 -4.22
N LYS A 65 21.64 4.66 -3.61
CA LYS A 65 22.18 5.07 -2.31
C LYS A 65 21.85 4.08 -1.20
N ILE A 66 20.64 3.51 -1.19
CA ILE A 66 20.26 2.46 -0.25
C ILE A 66 21.16 1.23 -0.44
N ARG A 67 21.44 0.83 -1.68
CA ARG A 67 22.32 -0.32 -1.99
C ARG A 67 23.76 -0.08 -1.55
N GLU A 68 24.29 1.13 -1.75
CA GLU A 68 25.63 1.51 -1.27
C GLU A 68 25.75 1.45 0.26
N LEU A 69 24.72 1.91 0.96
CA LEU A 69 24.73 2.04 2.42
C LEU A 69 24.34 0.75 3.15
N SER A 70 23.55 -0.10 2.50
CA SER A 70 23.10 -1.39 3.02
C SER A 70 23.36 -2.45 1.96
N PRO A 71 24.61 -2.93 1.83
CA PRO A 71 24.89 -4.06 0.96
C PRO A 71 23.97 -5.21 1.37
N PRO A 72 23.30 -5.87 0.41
CA PRO A 72 22.42 -6.98 0.74
C PRO A 72 23.24 -8.02 1.49
N LEU A 73 22.80 -8.38 2.70
CA LEU A 73 23.27 -9.59 3.35
C LEU A 73 23.00 -10.73 2.37
N GLU A 74 24.06 -11.35 1.85
CA GLU A 74 23.94 -12.58 1.08
C GLU A 74 23.26 -13.62 1.98
N ILE A 75 21.94 -13.75 1.86
CA ILE A 75 21.23 -14.88 2.45
C ILE A 75 21.51 -16.04 1.50
N PRO A 76 22.24 -17.09 1.93
CA PRO A 76 22.49 -18.23 1.08
C PRO A 76 21.15 -18.83 0.61
N PRO A 77 21.04 -19.26 -0.66
CA PRO A 77 19.83 -19.86 -1.18
C PRO A 77 19.50 -21.10 -0.35
N GLY A 78 18.47 -21.01 0.49
CA GLY A 78 18.10 -22.08 1.43
C GLY A 78 17.57 -21.62 2.78
N GLN A 79 17.69 -20.33 3.13
CA GLN A 79 17.07 -19.77 4.34
C GLN A 79 16.05 -18.69 3.98
N VAL A 80 14.91 -19.09 3.40
CA VAL A 80 13.68 -18.31 3.53
C VAL A 80 13.16 -18.53 4.95
N PRO A 81 13.08 -17.49 5.81
CA PRO A 81 12.23 -17.59 6.98
C PRO A 81 10.82 -17.82 6.43
N LEU A 82 10.27 -18.99 6.74
CA LEU A 82 8.90 -19.35 6.47
C LEU A 82 8.04 -18.16 6.91
N ALA A 83 7.36 -17.52 5.96
CA ALA A 83 6.33 -16.55 6.28
C ALA A 83 5.36 -17.26 7.22
N GLN A 84 5.34 -16.86 8.50
CA GLN A 84 4.22 -17.20 9.36
C GLN A 84 3.03 -16.44 8.78
N GLU A 85 2.29 -17.15 7.93
CA GLU A 85 0.94 -16.82 7.55
C GLU A 85 0.17 -16.56 8.84
N GLY A 86 -0.11 -15.28 9.12
CA GLY A 86 -1.09 -14.85 10.10
C GLY A 86 -2.51 -15.18 9.62
N GLY A 87 -2.75 -16.42 9.22
CA GLY A 87 -4.08 -16.99 9.11
C GLY A 87 -4.51 -17.36 10.52
N TYR A 88 -5.41 -16.57 11.11
CA TYR A 88 -6.19 -17.03 12.25
C TYR A 88 -7.09 -18.18 11.78
N ALA A 89 -6.52 -19.39 11.78
CA ALA A 89 -7.30 -20.61 11.74
C ALA A 89 -8.02 -20.72 13.09
N ILE A 90 -9.28 -20.27 13.15
CA ILE A 90 -10.19 -20.67 14.22
C ILE A 90 -10.43 -22.18 14.01
N PRO A 91 -10.03 -23.07 14.92
CA PRO A 91 -10.34 -24.49 14.80
C PRO A 91 -11.86 -24.68 14.89
N ALA A 92 -12.41 -25.42 13.92
CA ALA A 92 -13.80 -25.83 13.86
C ALA A 92 -14.13 -26.72 15.08
N GLY A 93 -14.60 -26.09 16.15
CA GLY A 93 -14.94 -26.80 17.39
C GLY A 93 -15.46 -25.96 18.54
N GLN A 94 -15.56 -24.63 18.39
CA GLN A 94 -16.03 -23.77 19.50
C GLN A 94 -17.08 -22.77 19.03
N LEU A 95 -18.27 -23.30 18.72
CA LEU A 95 -19.53 -22.54 18.73
C LEU A 95 -20.24 -22.84 20.06
N PRO A 96 -20.38 -21.89 20.99
CA PRO A 96 -21.45 -22.01 21.97
C PRO A 96 -22.78 -21.71 21.27
N ALA A 97 -23.47 -22.78 20.89
CA ALA A 97 -24.88 -22.74 20.57
C ALA A 97 -25.68 -22.67 21.88
N GLN A 98 -26.28 -21.52 22.20
CA GLN A 98 -27.57 -21.38 22.90
C GLN A 98 -28.12 -19.99 22.50
N GLY A 99 -29.32 -19.85 21.94
CA GLY A 99 -30.55 -20.51 22.34
C GLY A 99 -31.36 -19.51 23.15
N GLN A 100 -32.47 -19.05 22.57
CA GLN A 100 -33.33 -17.97 23.03
C GLN A 100 -33.99 -18.24 24.41
N ASP A 101 -34.48 -17.14 24.98
CA ASP A 101 -35.70 -17.03 25.81
C ASP A 101 -35.61 -17.43 27.30
N ASN A 102 -35.80 -16.46 28.20
CA ASN A 102 -36.98 -16.39 29.07
C ASN A 102 -36.93 -15.16 29.99
N GLY A 103 -38.03 -14.41 30.02
CA GLY A 103 -38.16 -13.17 30.75
C GLY A 103 -38.08 -13.31 32.27
N ALA A 104 -37.49 -12.31 32.90
CA ALA A 104 -37.74 -11.94 34.29
C ALA A 104 -37.37 -10.46 34.48
N ILE A 105 -38.39 -9.60 34.57
CA ILE A 105 -38.24 -8.30 35.22
C ILE A 105 -38.49 -8.55 36.71
N PRO A 106 -37.56 -8.19 37.61
CA PRO A 106 -37.93 -7.80 38.96
C PRO A 106 -37.67 -6.31 39.21
N ALA A 107 -38.66 -5.73 39.88
CA ALA A 107 -38.81 -4.34 40.25
C ALA A 107 -37.75 -3.84 41.25
N GLY A 108 -37.53 -2.53 41.26
CA GLY A 108 -36.89 -1.81 42.38
C GLY A 108 -35.59 -1.11 42.03
N LEU A 109 -35.67 -0.01 41.28
CA LEU A 109 -34.68 1.05 41.38
C LEU A 109 -35.23 2.07 42.40
N ASP A 110 -34.83 1.91 43.66
CA ASP A 110 -34.92 2.93 44.69
C ASP A 110 -33.55 2.96 45.36
N LEU A 111 -32.84 4.08 45.16
CA LEU A 111 -31.94 4.82 46.07
C LEU A 111 -31.19 5.89 45.27
#